data_AF-R1CRJ3-F1
#
_entry.id   AF-R1CRJ3-F1
#
_cell.length_a   1.000
_cell.length_b   1.000
_cell.length_c   1.000
_cell.angle_alpha   90.00
_cell.angle_beta   90.00
_cell.angle_gamma   90.00
#
_symmetry.space_group_name_H-M   'P 1'
#
loop_
_entity.id
_entity.type
_entity.pdbx_description
1 polymer ?
#
loop_
_entity_poly.entity_id
_entity_poly.type
_entity_poly.pdbx_seq_one_letter_code
_entity_poly.pdbx_strand_id
1 'polypeptide(L)'
;AAFVQADADAYVLCPQTEAARMAVAAGVAVWHYEFSHFMPSPTAPGGGCDNGVELDVVEAGASATWATHGAEVRYVFGSEQNHDTLSGRPRIADCPFSPAERRLSDEIGAYWAGLAREGDPNSGGGAGGGRAWWPAYGAGANWTSLVLGVGG
;
A
#
# COMPACT_ATOMS: atom_id res chain seq x y z
N ALA A 1 14.49 -12.38 -6.78
CA ALA A 1 13.37 -11.60 -7.35
C ALA A 1 12.31 -12.49 -7.99
N ALA A 2 12.63 -13.33 -8.98
CA ALA A 2 11.61 -14.15 -9.68
C ALA A 2 10.75 -15.05 -8.77
N PHE A 3 11.34 -15.65 -7.73
CA PHE A 3 10.59 -16.44 -6.75
C PHE A 3 9.58 -15.59 -5.96
N VAL A 4 9.99 -14.42 -5.46
CA VAL A 4 9.12 -13.48 -4.73
C VAL A 4 7.98 -13.00 -5.62
N GLN A 5 8.26 -12.71 -6.89
CA GLN A 5 7.21 -12.33 -7.85
C GLN A 5 6.24 -13.49 -8.10
N ALA A 6 6.73 -14.71 -8.31
CA ALA A 6 5.87 -15.88 -8.54
C ALA A 6 4.97 -16.18 -7.33
N ASP A 7 5.49 -15.99 -6.12
CA ASP A 7 4.72 -16.11 -4.87
C ASP A 7 3.63 -15.03 -4.78
N ALA A 8 3.99 -13.76 -5.02
CA ALA A 8 3.04 -12.64 -5.07
C ALA A 8 1.95 -12.85 -6.14
N ASP A 9 2.32 -13.30 -7.34
CA ASP A 9 1.41 -13.61 -8.43
C ASP A 9 0.40 -14.69 -8.00
N ALA A 10 0.89 -15.79 -7.42
CA ALA A 10 0.08 -16.94 -7.06
C ALA A 10 -0.89 -16.67 -5.90
N TYR A 11 -0.46 -15.93 -4.89
CA TYR A 11 -1.22 -15.79 -3.64
C TYR A 11 -1.94 -14.45 -3.49
N VAL A 12 -1.55 -13.42 -4.23
CA VAL A 12 -2.09 -12.06 -4.06
C VAL A 12 -2.60 -11.51 -5.40
N LEU A 13 -1.72 -11.32 -6.38
CA LEU A 13 -2.02 -10.50 -7.56
C LEU A 13 -3.02 -11.16 -8.52
N CYS A 14 -2.83 -12.43 -8.89
CA CYS A 14 -3.75 -13.11 -9.80
C CYS A 14 -5.16 -13.28 -9.18
N PRO A 15 -5.30 -13.82 -7.95
CA PRO A 15 -6.63 -13.94 -7.32
C PRO A 15 -7.35 -12.60 -7.14
N GLN A 16 -6.64 -11.53 -6.76
CA GLN A 16 -7.23 -10.20 -6.62
C GLN A 16 -7.68 -9.64 -7.97
N THR A 17 -6.88 -9.79 -9.02
CA THR A 17 -7.23 -9.35 -10.38
C THR A 17 -8.45 -10.09 -10.91
N GLU A 18 -8.54 -11.40 -10.67
CA GLU A 18 -9.71 -12.20 -11.04
C GLU A 18 -10.97 -11.76 -10.29
N ALA A 19 -10.88 -11.56 -8.98
CA ALA A 19 -12.00 -11.06 -8.18
C ALA A 19 -12.48 -9.67 -8.65
N ALA A 20 -11.54 -8.76 -8.95
CA ALA A 20 -11.84 -7.44 -9.49
C ALA A 20 -12.57 -7.54 -10.83
N ARG A 21 -12.12 -8.40 -11.74
CA ARG A 21 -12.78 -8.65 -13.04
C ARG A 21 -14.18 -9.23 -12.88
N MET A 22 -14.38 -10.16 -11.95
CA MET A 22 -15.70 -10.71 -11.65
C MET A 22 -16.65 -9.64 -11.11
N ALA A 23 -16.17 -8.77 -10.22
CA ALA A 23 -16.96 -7.65 -9.70
C ALA A 23 -17.34 -6.65 -10.81
N VAL A 24 -16.40 -6.28 -11.69
CA VAL A 24 -16.68 -5.43 -12.86
C VAL A 24 -17.72 -6.09 -13.77
N ALA A 25 -17.60 -7.39 -14.06
CA ALA A 25 -18.55 -8.13 -14.89
C ALA A 25 -19.96 -8.18 -14.26
N ALA A 26 -20.05 -8.13 -12.93
CA ALA A 26 -21.30 -8.03 -12.19
C ALA A 26 -21.88 -6.60 -12.12
N GLY A 27 -21.24 -5.62 -12.76
CA GLY A 27 -21.68 -4.22 -12.75
C GLY A 27 -21.30 -3.45 -11.48
N VAL A 28 -20.39 -3.99 -10.67
CA VAL A 28 -19.85 -3.29 -9.50
C VAL A 28 -18.75 -2.34 -9.95
N ALA A 29 -18.79 -1.09 -9.49
CA ALA A 29 -17.68 -0.16 -9.68
C ALA A 29 -16.49 -0.60 -8.83
N VAL A 30 -15.32 -0.75 -9.47
CA VAL A 30 -14.10 -1.24 -8.82
C VAL A 30 -13.01 -0.20 -8.99
N TRP A 31 -12.21 -0.02 -7.94
CA TRP A 31 -10.98 0.76 -7.95
C TRP A 31 -9.85 -0.14 -7.48
N HIS A 32 -8.83 -0.29 -8.31
CA HIS A 32 -7.71 -1.19 -8.05
C HIS A 32 -6.43 -0.36 -7.91
N TYR A 33 -5.59 -0.66 -6.92
CA TYR A 33 -4.30 0.01 -6.74
C TYR A 33 -3.19 -1.00 -6.44
N GLU A 34 -1.96 -0.58 -6.71
CA GLU A 34 -0.72 -1.26 -6.33
C GLU A 34 0.02 -0.37 -5.34
N PHE A 35 0.37 -0.89 -4.17
CA PHE A 35 1.22 -0.17 -3.22
C PHE A 35 2.68 -0.56 -3.45
N SER A 36 3.52 0.43 -3.76
CA SER A 36 4.89 0.20 -4.24
C SER A 36 5.95 0.91 -3.40
N HIS A 37 5.64 1.26 -2.16
CA HIS A 37 6.57 1.96 -1.27
C HIS A 37 7.09 1.06 -0.15
N PHE A 38 8.40 0.86 -0.16
CA PHE A 38 9.11 0.20 0.93
C PHE A 38 9.68 1.25 1.87
N MET A 39 9.38 1.17 3.17
CA MET A 39 10.07 1.99 4.17
C MET A 39 11.25 1.20 4.76
N PRO A 40 12.50 1.48 4.33
CA PRO A 40 13.65 0.95 5.02
C PRO A 40 13.72 1.54 6.44
N SER A 41 14.14 0.73 7.42
CA SER A 41 14.30 1.15 8.81
C SER A 41 15.05 2.48 8.96
N PRO A 42 14.51 3.46 9.69
CA PRO A 42 15.31 4.47 10.34
C PRO A 42 15.13 4.32 11.85
N THR A 43 16.07 3.66 12.54
CA THR A 43 16.62 4.10 13.86
C THR A 43 17.18 2.97 14.75
N ALA A 44 16.96 1.68 14.48
CA ALA A 44 17.46 0.60 15.36
C ALA A 44 18.02 -0.64 14.63
N PRO A 45 19.10 -1.27 15.14
CA PRO A 45 19.55 -2.58 14.67
C PRO A 45 18.44 -3.63 14.87
N GLY A 46 18.04 -4.29 13.78
CA GLY A 46 17.12 -5.45 13.82
C GLY A 46 15.63 -5.15 13.83
N GLY A 47 15.19 -3.90 13.61
CA GLY A 47 13.77 -3.56 13.45
C GLY A 47 13.55 -2.69 12.22
N GLY A 48 12.84 -3.19 11.22
CA GLY A 48 12.38 -2.37 10.10
C GLY A 48 10.98 -1.85 10.32
N CYS A 49 10.67 -0.74 9.67
CA CYS A 49 9.34 -0.14 9.67
C CYS A 49 8.43 -0.70 8.57
N ASP A 50 8.92 -1.73 7.88
CA ASP A 50 8.23 -2.52 6.88
C ASP A 50 7.95 -3.91 7.48
N ASN A 51 6.74 -4.44 7.24
CA ASN A 51 6.28 -5.66 7.89
C ASN A 51 7.14 -6.88 7.54
N GLY A 52 7.66 -6.97 6.32
CA GLY A 52 8.53 -8.09 5.94
C GLY A 52 9.86 -8.04 6.68
N VAL A 53 10.34 -6.86 7.06
CA VAL A 53 11.52 -6.74 7.94
C VAL A 53 11.17 -7.06 9.38
N GLU A 54 10.00 -6.62 9.88
CA GLU A 54 9.52 -7.04 11.20
C GLU A 54 9.44 -8.56 11.28
N LEU A 55 8.84 -9.20 10.27
CA LEU A 55 8.58 -10.63 10.17
C LEU A 55 9.80 -11.50 9.81
N ASP A 56 11.00 -10.91 9.73
CA ASP A 56 12.25 -11.57 9.30
C ASP A 56 12.11 -12.29 7.94
N VAL A 57 11.21 -11.79 7.09
CA VAL A 57 11.02 -12.23 5.69
C VAL A 57 12.03 -11.53 4.79
N VAL A 58 12.41 -10.30 5.14
CA VAL A 58 13.38 -9.47 4.43
C VAL A 58 14.41 -8.96 5.44
N GLU A 59 15.69 -8.95 5.07
CA GLU A 59 16.75 -8.49 5.95
C GLU A 59 16.60 -7.01 6.35
N ALA A 60 16.91 -6.70 7.62
CA ALA A 60 17.01 -5.33 8.10
C ALA A 60 18.11 -4.56 7.33
N GLY A 61 17.72 -3.48 6.65
CA GLY A 61 18.62 -2.69 5.80
C GLY A 61 18.51 -3.02 4.31
N ALA A 62 17.66 -3.96 3.91
CA ALA A 62 17.25 -4.08 2.52
C ALA A 62 16.66 -2.75 2.03
N SER A 63 16.94 -2.41 0.77
CA SER A 63 16.20 -1.40 0.02
C SER A 63 15.54 -2.13 -1.13
N ALA A 64 14.22 -2.14 -1.13
CA ALA A 64 13.42 -2.80 -2.14
C ALA A 64 12.74 -1.75 -3.02
N THR A 65 12.62 -2.05 -4.31
CA THR A 65 11.76 -1.30 -5.26
C THR A 65 10.31 -1.81 -5.24
N TRP A 66 9.95 -2.58 -4.22
CA TRP A 66 8.66 -3.27 -4.05
C TRP A 66 8.30 -3.25 -2.57
N ALA A 67 7.00 -3.27 -2.24
CA ALA A 67 6.52 -3.27 -0.87
C ALA A 67 6.24 -4.69 -0.37
N THR A 68 6.49 -4.97 0.92
CA THR A 68 6.15 -6.28 1.50
C THR A 68 4.67 -6.35 1.87
N HIS A 69 4.21 -7.56 2.20
CA HIS A 69 2.81 -7.78 2.55
C HIS A 69 2.38 -6.94 3.77
N GLY A 70 1.34 -6.13 3.59
CA GLY A 70 0.76 -5.26 4.62
C GLY A 70 1.54 -3.96 4.86
N ALA A 71 2.60 -3.66 4.11
CA ALA A 71 3.37 -2.43 4.25
C ALA A 71 2.51 -1.16 4.08
N GLU A 72 1.39 -1.25 3.35
CA GLU A 72 0.43 -0.18 3.14
C GLU A 72 -0.41 0.14 4.38
N VAL A 73 -0.60 -0.83 5.29
CA VAL A 73 -1.55 -0.73 6.41
C VAL A 73 -1.30 0.52 7.25
N ARG A 74 -0.04 0.79 7.57
CA ARG A 74 0.34 1.98 8.33
C ARG A 74 0.07 3.30 7.61
N TYR A 75 0.11 3.32 6.29
CA TYR A 75 -0.21 4.51 5.51
C TYR A 75 -1.72 4.76 5.47
N VAL A 76 -2.51 3.67 5.39
CA VAL A 76 -3.98 3.72 5.50
C VAL A 76 -4.41 4.30 6.84
N PHE A 77 -3.75 3.89 7.93
CA PHE A 77 -4.10 4.33 9.29
C PHE A 77 -3.33 5.56 9.80
N GLY A 78 -2.33 6.04 9.06
CA GLY A 78 -1.45 7.13 9.51
C GLY A 78 -0.62 6.76 10.75
N SER A 79 -0.23 5.49 10.90
CA SER A 79 0.50 4.99 12.08
C SER A 79 2.01 5.16 11.92
N GLU A 80 2.60 5.94 12.82
CA GLU A 80 4.05 6.10 12.98
C GLU A 80 4.62 5.23 14.11
N GLN A 81 3.77 4.41 14.73
CA GLN A 81 4.16 3.43 15.74
C GLN A 81 3.92 2.04 15.15
N ASN A 82 4.94 1.20 15.17
CA ASN A 82 4.79 -0.21 14.81
C ASN A 82 5.06 -1.11 16.01
N HIS A 83 4.39 -2.26 16.08
CA HIS A 83 4.72 -3.28 17.06
C HIS A 83 5.96 -4.02 16.57
N ASP A 84 6.94 -4.26 17.44
CA ASP A 84 8.02 -5.22 17.22
C ASP A 84 7.66 -6.46 18.03
N THR A 85 7.02 -7.41 17.35
CA THR A 85 6.57 -8.67 17.96
C THR A 85 7.66 -9.74 17.96
N LEU A 86 8.77 -9.53 17.24
CA LEU A 86 9.76 -10.57 16.95
C LEU A 86 11.12 -10.38 17.61
N SER A 87 11.44 -9.20 18.17
CA SER A 87 12.66 -9.04 19.00
C SER A 87 12.58 -9.71 20.38
N GLY A 88 11.55 -10.53 20.64
CA GLY A 88 11.34 -11.22 21.92
C GLY A 88 11.03 -10.27 23.08
N ARG A 89 10.83 -8.97 22.81
CA ARG A 89 10.37 -7.96 23.75
C ARG A 89 9.33 -7.12 23.03
N PRO A 90 8.06 -7.08 23.49
CA PRO A 90 7.07 -6.20 22.89
C PRO A 90 7.57 -4.77 23.04
N ARG A 91 8.10 -4.22 21.95
CA ARG A 91 8.55 -2.84 21.85
C ARG A 91 7.71 -2.18 20.79
N ILE A 92 7.33 -0.94 21.05
CA ILE A 92 6.80 -0.09 20.00
C ILE A 92 8.04 0.51 19.33
N ALA A 93 8.22 0.21 18.05
CA ALA A 93 9.22 0.86 17.22
C ALA A 93 8.65 2.19 16.73
N ASP A 94 9.37 3.28 17.00
CA ASP A 94 9.05 4.59 16.43
C ASP A 94 9.50 4.59 14.96
N CYS A 95 8.52 4.71 14.07
CA CYS A 95 8.66 4.66 12.63
C CYS A 95 8.07 5.95 12.02
N PRO A 96 8.69 7.12 12.27
CA PRO A 96 8.17 8.39 11.79
C PRO A 96 8.17 8.44 10.26
N PHE A 97 7.12 9.02 9.70
CA PHE A 97 7.07 9.28 8.27
C PHE A 97 8.00 10.45 7.92
N SER A 98 8.75 10.30 6.83
CA SER A 98 9.30 11.44 6.13
C SER A 98 8.16 12.35 5.61
N PRO A 99 8.43 13.62 5.28
CA PRO A 99 7.42 14.50 4.70
C PRO A 99 6.75 13.94 3.43
N ALA A 100 7.45 13.12 2.65
CA ALA A 100 6.87 12.48 1.46
C ALA A 100 5.94 11.32 1.84
N GLU A 101 6.32 10.52 2.83
CA GLU A 101 5.50 9.41 3.33
C GLU A 101 4.25 9.90 4.07
N ARG A 102 4.35 11.03 4.78
CA ARG A 102 3.19 11.69 5.39
C ARG A 102 2.18 12.10 4.32
N ARG A 103 2.65 12.70 3.22
CA ARG A 103 1.79 13.05 2.08
C ARG A 103 1.16 11.82 1.43
N LEU A 104 1.93 10.75 1.24
CA LEU A 104 1.41 9.49 0.73
C LEU A 104 0.31 8.91 1.64
N SER A 105 0.53 8.94 2.97
CA SER A 105 -0.47 8.52 3.95
C SER A 105 -1.73 9.40 3.91
N ASP A 106 -1.58 10.72 3.79
CA ASP A 106 -2.73 11.64 3.64
C ASP A 106 -3.51 11.36 2.34
N GLU A 107 -2.81 11.08 1.24
CA GLU A 107 -3.42 10.75 -0.06
C GLU A 107 -4.20 9.44 0.00
N ILE A 108 -3.60 8.38 0.54
CA ILE A 108 -4.25 7.08 0.75
C ILE A 108 -5.48 7.26 1.64
N GLY A 109 -5.34 7.94 2.78
CA GLY A 109 -6.45 8.19 3.69
C GLY A 109 -7.60 8.96 3.02
N ALA A 110 -7.29 9.93 2.17
CA ALA A 110 -8.29 10.69 1.43
C ALA A 110 -9.02 9.83 0.38
N TYR A 111 -8.33 8.92 -0.32
CA TYR A 111 -9.00 7.97 -1.22
C TYR A 111 -9.93 7.02 -0.48
N TRP A 112 -9.46 6.42 0.63
CA TRP A 112 -10.28 5.52 1.46
C TRP A 112 -11.50 6.24 2.05
N ALA A 113 -11.32 7.47 2.54
CA ALA A 113 -12.42 8.28 3.05
C ALA A 113 -13.44 8.63 1.95
N GLY A 114 -12.96 8.95 0.75
CA GLY A 114 -13.83 9.23 -0.40
C GLY A 114 -14.67 8.01 -0.81
N LEU A 115 -14.03 6.85 -0.92
CA LEU A 115 -14.71 5.59 -1.23
C LEU A 115 -15.75 5.25 -0.15
N ALA A 116 -15.41 5.40 1.14
CA ALA A 116 -16.33 5.12 2.23
C ALA A 116 -17.53 6.08 2.29
N ARG A 117 -17.32 7.36 1.95
CA ARG A 117 -18.34 8.40 2.04
C ARG A 117 -19.29 8.40 0.85
N GLU A 118 -18.74 8.29 -0.37
CA GLU A 118 -19.47 8.58 -1.61
C GLU A 118 -19.42 7.42 -2.61
N GLY A 119 -18.67 6.35 -2.30
CA GLY A 119 -18.47 5.24 -3.21
C GLY A 119 -17.52 5.56 -4.37
N ASP A 120 -16.80 6.69 -4.33
CA ASP A 120 -15.78 7.09 -5.31
C ASP A 120 -14.54 7.62 -4.57
N PRO A 121 -13.35 7.03 -4.73
CA PRO A 121 -12.14 7.49 -4.05
C PRO A 121 -11.70 8.90 -4.47
N ASN A 122 -12.12 9.37 -5.65
CA ASN A 122 -11.80 10.71 -6.15
C ASN A 122 -12.70 11.80 -5.56
N SER A 123 -13.70 11.44 -4.76
CA SER A 123 -14.50 12.42 -4.03
C SER A 123 -13.64 13.24 -3.06
N GLY A 124 -13.99 14.51 -2.87
CA GLY A 124 -13.21 15.42 -2.02
C GLY A 124 -11.95 16.01 -2.65
N GLY A 125 -11.83 16.04 -3.99
CA GLY A 125 -10.81 16.84 -4.69
C GLY A 125 -9.80 16.06 -5.54
N GLY A 126 -10.18 14.95 -6.18
CA GLY A 126 -9.32 14.28 -7.17
C GLY A 126 -8.75 15.24 -8.24
N ALA A 127 -7.62 14.92 -8.87
CA ALA A 127 -6.85 15.60 -9.94
C ALA A 127 -6.62 17.14 -9.83
N GLY A 128 -7.63 17.95 -9.50
CA GLY A 128 -7.55 19.37 -9.21
C GLY A 128 -7.17 19.71 -7.76
N GLY A 129 -7.15 18.75 -6.84
CA GLY A 129 -6.68 18.92 -5.45
C GLY A 129 -5.25 18.45 -5.20
N GLY A 130 -4.46 18.17 -6.26
CA GLY A 130 -3.07 17.75 -6.16
C GLY A 130 -2.81 16.25 -5.95
N ARG A 131 -3.86 15.42 -5.90
CA ARG A 131 -3.79 13.95 -5.88
C ARG A 131 -3.89 13.37 -7.29
N ALA A 132 -3.30 12.20 -7.52
CA ALA A 132 -3.45 11.51 -8.79
C ALA A 132 -4.94 11.16 -9.06
N TRP A 133 -5.32 11.00 -10.32
CA TRP A 133 -6.65 10.47 -10.63
C TRP A 133 -6.65 8.96 -10.47
N TRP A 134 -7.58 8.41 -9.68
CA TRP A 134 -7.75 6.96 -9.56
C TRP A 134 -8.82 6.49 -10.56
N PRO A 135 -8.44 5.89 -11.71
CA PRO A 135 -9.41 5.41 -12.68
C PRO A 135 -10.22 4.24 -12.14
N ALA A 136 -11.50 4.18 -12.51
CA ALA A 136 -12.31 2.98 -12.29
C ALA A 136 -11.73 1.82 -13.11
N TYR A 137 -11.52 0.69 -12.44
CA TYR A 137 -10.94 -0.52 -13.01
C TYR A 137 -11.91 -1.17 -14.01
N GLY A 138 -11.44 -1.49 -15.21
CA GLY A 138 -12.23 -2.06 -16.29
C GLY A 138 -13.12 -1.06 -17.05
N ALA A 139 -13.20 0.20 -16.62
CA ALA A 139 -14.00 1.22 -17.30
C ALA A 139 -13.47 1.49 -18.71
N GLY A 140 -14.34 1.39 -19.73
CA GLY A 140 -13.92 1.54 -21.13
C GLY A 140 -12.88 0.51 -21.59
N ALA A 141 -12.86 -0.68 -20.97
CA ALA A 141 -11.83 -1.72 -21.14
C ALA A 141 -10.42 -1.33 -20.65
N ASN A 142 -10.32 -0.30 -19.80
CA ASN A 142 -9.06 0.10 -19.17
C ASN A 142 -8.84 -0.69 -17.86
N TRP A 143 -7.87 -1.60 -17.85
CA TRP A 143 -7.53 -2.44 -16.70
C TRP A 143 -6.35 -1.88 -15.89
N THR A 144 -6.28 -0.54 -15.75
CA THR A 144 -5.18 0.14 -15.07
C THR A 144 -5.42 0.25 -13.58
N SER A 145 -4.38 -0.07 -12.81
CA SER A 145 -4.30 0.19 -11.37
C SER A 145 -3.71 1.57 -11.11
N LEU A 146 -4.12 2.24 -10.03
CA LEU A 146 -3.35 3.35 -9.49
C LEU A 146 -2.10 2.80 -8.79
N VAL A 147 -0.91 3.32 -9.08
CA VAL A 147 0.30 3.01 -8.30
C VAL A 147 0.41 4.05 -7.18
N LEU A 148 0.67 3.59 -5.96
CA LEU A 148 0.81 4.44 -4.77
C LEU A 148 2.16 4.20 -4.13
N GLY A 149 3.04 5.21 -4.19
CA GLY A 149 4.30 5.20 -3.46
C GLY A 149 4.97 6.57 -3.35
N VAL A 150 6.13 6.63 -2.68
CA VAL A 150 6.90 7.87 -2.66
C VAL A 150 7.58 8.05 -4.02
N GLY A 151 7.19 9.10 -4.74
CA GLY A 151 7.75 9.42 -6.05
C GLY A 151 7.06 8.72 -7.23
N GLY A 152 5.94 8.03 -6.98
CA GLY A 152 5.07 7.42 -7.99
C GLY A 152 3.63 7.45 -7.54
#